data_AF-A0A8X7Z407-F1
#
_entry.id   AF-A0A8X7Z407-F1
#
_cell.length_a   1.000
_cell.length_b   1.000
_cell.length_c   1.000
_cell.angle_alpha   90.00
_cell.angle_beta   90.00
_cell.angle_gamma   90.00
#
_symmetry.space_group_name_H-M   'P 1'
#
loop_
_entity.id
_entity.type
_entity.pdbx_description
1 polymer ?
#
loop_
_entity_poly.entity_id
_entity_poly.type
_entity_poly.pdbx_seq_one_letter_code
_entity_poly.pdbx_strand_id
1 'polypeptide(L)'
;MNYYPPCPQPEIVTGLNPHVDIAGFALLLDCGDTPGLQVLKDDHWIFVEPLDGAIVVTWGRSQRVGPAKELIKLGSPPLYKTVTVEEYIGCFFNRKLEVPFIDAMKM
;
A
#
# COMPACT_ATOMS: atom_id res chain seq x y z
N MET A 1 -1.84 -2.52 -13.78
CA MET A 1 -2.13 -3.79 -14.50
C MET A 1 -1.09 -4.78 -14.04
N ASN A 2 -1.51 -5.88 -13.42
CA ASN A 2 -0.60 -6.86 -12.85
C ASN A 2 -0.61 -8.12 -13.72
N TYR A 3 0.54 -8.77 -13.89
CA TYR A 3 0.67 -10.03 -14.63
C TYR A 3 1.49 -11.01 -13.80
N TYR A 4 0.86 -12.13 -13.43
CA TYR A 4 1.46 -13.17 -12.59
C TYR A 4 1.65 -14.43 -13.45
N PRO A 5 2.84 -14.67 -14.02
CA PRO A 5 3.08 -15.83 -14.87
C PRO A 5 3.10 -17.14 -14.05
N PRO A 6 2.89 -18.30 -14.69
CA PRO A 6 3.04 -19.60 -14.03
C PRO A 6 4.41 -19.75 -13.36
N CYS A 7 4.42 -20.26 -12.13
CA CYS A 7 5.64 -20.53 -11.38
C CYS A 7 5.86 -22.05 -11.22
N PRO A 8 7.06 -22.59 -11.49
CA PRO A 8 7.36 -24.00 -11.24
C PRO A 8 7.40 -24.38 -9.75
N GLN A 9 7.61 -23.41 -8.86
CA GLN A 9 7.78 -23.61 -7.42
C GLN A 9 6.92 -22.61 -6.61
N PRO A 10 5.58 -22.63 -6.77
CA PRO A 10 4.68 -21.65 -6.16
C PRO A 10 4.71 -21.67 -4.62
N GLU A 11 5.19 -22.74 -4.00
CA GLU A 11 5.27 -22.92 -2.55
C GLU A 11 6.35 -22.07 -1.87
N ILE A 12 7.32 -21.52 -2.63
CA ILE A 12 8.42 -20.70 -2.12
C ILE A 12 8.43 -19.27 -2.67
N VAL A 13 7.47 -18.90 -3.51
CA VAL A 13 7.33 -17.54 -4.04
C VAL A 13 5.95 -16.99 -3.79
N THR A 14 5.83 -15.68 -3.92
CA THR A 14 4.56 -14.97 -3.80
C THR A 14 4.43 -13.99 -4.95
N GLY A 15 3.25 -13.92 -5.57
CA GLY A 15 2.98 -13.00 -6.67
C GLY A 15 3.08 -11.53 -6.22
N LEU A 16 2.51 -11.23 -5.06
CA LEU A 16 2.56 -9.91 -4.43
C LEU A 16 2.66 -10.07 -2.91
N ASN A 17 3.69 -9.47 -2.29
CA ASN A 17 3.91 -9.61 -0.85
C ASN A 17 2.67 -9.18 -0.03
N PRO A 18 2.43 -9.79 1.15
CA PRO A 18 1.41 -9.33 2.08
C PRO A 18 1.53 -7.83 2.34
N HIS A 19 0.45 -7.09 2.10
CA HIS A 19 0.41 -5.65 2.31
C HIS A 19 -1.01 -5.19 2.62
N VAL A 20 -1.13 -3.92 3.02
CA VAL A 20 -2.39 -3.20 3.13
C VAL A 20 -2.33 -2.06 2.13
N ASP A 21 -3.43 -1.80 1.42
CA ASP A 21 -3.51 -0.68 0.49
C ASP A 21 -3.21 0.64 1.21
N ILE A 22 -2.40 1.46 0.54
CA ILE A 22 -1.79 2.63 1.14
C ILE A 22 -2.82 3.76 1.36
N ALA A 23 -3.88 3.87 0.55
CA ALA A 23 -4.92 4.87 0.77
C ALA A 23 -6.28 4.50 0.14
N GLY A 24 -7.35 4.83 0.87
CA GLY A 24 -8.72 4.86 0.35
C GLY A 24 -9.27 3.49 -0.03
N PHE A 25 -10.12 3.48 -1.06
CA PHE A 25 -10.64 2.24 -1.65
C PHE A 25 -9.75 1.79 -2.81
N ALA A 26 -9.41 0.51 -2.86
CA ALA A 26 -8.94 -0.10 -4.10
C ALA A 26 -10.10 -0.87 -4.74
N LEU A 27 -10.20 -0.75 -6.06
CA LEU A 27 -11.15 -1.49 -6.89
C LEU A 27 -10.32 -2.43 -7.76
N LEU A 28 -10.44 -3.72 -7.48
CA LEU A 28 -9.70 -4.77 -8.17
C LEU A 28 -10.66 -5.55 -9.07
N LEU A 29 -10.34 -5.53 -10.37
CA LEU A 29 -10.93 -6.44 -11.34
C LEU A 29 -9.95 -7.60 -11.53
N ASP A 30 -10.38 -8.81 -11.18
CA ASP A 30 -9.62 -10.02 -11.45
C ASP A 30 -10.02 -10.56 -12.82
N CYS A 31 -9.16 -10.35 -13.82
CA CYS A 31 -9.42 -10.69 -15.22
C CYS A 31 -8.84 -12.05 -15.63
N GLY A 32 -8.20 -12.77 -14.71
CA GLY A 32 -7.48 -14.00 -15.02
C GLY A 32 -8.33 -15.25 -14.83
N ASP A 33 -8.04 -16.28 -15.62
CA ASP A 33 -8.62 -17.63 -15.43
C ASP A 33 -7.98 -18.36 -14.22
N THR A 34 -7.00 -17.73 -13.56
CA THR A 34 -6.26 -18.29 -12.42
C THR A 34 -6.48 -17.41 -11.20
N PRO A 35 -7.36 -17.82 -10.27
CA PRO A 35 -7.57 -17.10 -9.04
C PRO A 35 -6.32 -17.10 -8.15
N GLY A 36 -6.02 -15.96 -7.52
CA GLY A 36 -4.85 -15.86 -6.62
C GLY A 36 -5.02 -14.90 -5.45
N LEU A 37 -6.11 -14.14 -5.39
CA LEU A 37 -6.31 -13.16 -4.33
C LEU A 37 -6.59 -13.85 -2.99
N GLN A 38 -5.85 -13.43 -1.96
CA GLN A 38 -6.07 -13.84 -0.58
C GLN A 38 -6.12 -12.61 0.32
N VAL A 39 -6.95 -12.67 1.36
CA VAL A 39 -7.05 -11.66 2.40
C VAL A 39 -6.74 -12.28 3.76
N LEU A 40 -6.00 -11.55 4.59
CA LEU A 40 -5.72 -11.99 5.96
C LEU A 40 -6.87 -11.55 6.88
N LYS A 41 -7.53 -12.50 7.53
CA LYS A 41 -8.61 -12.26 8.51
C LYS A 41 -8.41 -13.19 9.70
N ASP A 42 -8.43 -12.62 10.91
CA ASP A 42 -8.28 -13.37 12.17
C ASP A 42 -7.03 -14.28 12.15
N ASP A 43 -5.90 -13.76 11.65
CA ASP A 43 -4.63 -14.48 11.46
C ASP A 43 -4.65 -15.68 10.48
N HIS A 44 -5.70 -15.79 9.67
CA HIS A 44 -5.82 -16.81 8.63
C HIS A 44 -5.92 -16.19 7.24
N TRP A 45 -5.22 -16.78 6.28
CA TRP A 45 -5.36 -16.42 4.87
C TRP A 45 -6.64 -17.04 4.30
N ILE A 46 -7.52 -16.17 3.80
CA ILE A 46 -8.79 -16.55 3.17
C ILE A 46 -8.69 -16.26 1.69
N PHE A 47 -8.95 -17.27 0.88
CA PHE A 47 -9.05 -17.12 -0.57
C PHE A 47 -10.31 -16.35 -0.96
N VAL A 48 -10.18 -15.39 -1.86
CA VAL A 48 -11.31 -14.62 -2.40
C VAL A 48 -11.74 -15.26 -3.70
N GLU A 49 -12.92 -15.86 -3.71
CA GLU A 49 -13.49 -16.46 -4.92
C GLU A 49 -13.82 -15.36 -5.94
N PRO A 50 -13.26 -15.43 -7.16
CA PRO A 50 -13.63 -14.51 -8.22
C PRO A 50 -15.05 -14.83 -8.69
N LEU A 51 -15.86 -13.77 -8.83
CA LEU A 51 -17.23 -13.86 -9.33
C LEU A 51 -17.31 -13.14 -10.68
N ASP A 52 -17.95 -13.76 -11.66
CA ASP A 52 -18.11 -13.20 -13.00
C ASP A 52 -18.77 -11.82 -12.94
N GLY A 53 -18.08 -10.83 -13.51
CA GLY A 53 -18.55 -9.44 -13.56
C GLY A 53 -18.47 -8.68 -12.23
N ALA A 54 -17.89 -9.26 -11.18
CA ALA A 54 -17.71 -8.59 -9.91
C ALA A 54 -16.42 -7.77 -9.85
N ILE A 55 -16.41 -6.78 -8.95
CA ILE A 55 -15.23 -6.00 -8.58
C ILE A 55 -14.99 -6.23 -7.09
N VAL A 56 -13.77 -6.58 -6.72
CA VAL A 56 -13.37 -6.65 -5.32
C VAL A 56 -13.04 -5.24 -4.85
N VAL A 57 -13.67 -4.81 -3.75
CA VAL A 57 -13.41 -3.52 -3.13
C VAL A 57 -12.72 -3.73 -1.79
N THR A 58 -11.52 -3.21 -1.64
CA THR A 58 -10.77 -3.23 -0.37
C THR A 58 -10.68 -1.82 0.21
N TRP A 59 -10.59 -1.74 1.54
CA TRP A 59 -10.34 -0.49 2.24
C TRP A 59 -8.91 -0.48 2.78
N GLY A 60 -8.10 0.45 2.28
CA GLY A 60 -6.74 0.70 2.70
C GLY A 60 -6.64 1.46 4.01
N ARG A 61 -5.43 1.51 4.55
CA ARG A 61 -5.17 2.24 5.79
C ARG A 61 -5.12 3.74 5.52
N SER A 62 -6.10 4.49 6.01
CA SER A 62 -5.95 5.95 6.15
C SER A 62 -5.14 6.25 7.41
N GLN A 63 -3.81 6.23 7.30
CA GLN A 63 -2.91 6.58 8.39
C GLN A 63 -2.15 7.87 8.12
N ARG A 64 -1.62 8.45 9.18
CA ARG A 64 -0.67 9.55 9.06
C ARG A 64 0.73 8.98 8.93
N VAL A 65 1.50 9.50 7.98
CA VAL A 65 2.91 9.18 7.77
C VAL A 65 3.73 10.29 8.40
N GLY A 66 4.70 9.93 9.23
CA GLY A 66 5.59 10.87 9.91
C GLY A 66 6.77 10.15 10.58
N PRO A 67 7.68 10.89 11.23
CA PRO A 67 8.81 10.30 11.94
C PRO A 67 8.35 9.31 13.01
N ALA A 68 9.02 8.15 13.10
CA ALA A 68 8.84 7.23 14.21
C ALA A 68 9.14 7.95 15.53
N LYS A 69 8.23 7.84 16.50
CA LYS A 69 8.31 8.61 17.76
C LYS A 69 9.59 8.30 18.54
N GLU A 70 10.05 7.07 18.43
CA GLU A 70 11.25 6.52 19.05
C GLU A 70 12.53 7.14 18.48
N LEU A 71 12.48 7.67 17.25
CA LEU A 71 13.60 8.32 16.57
C LEU A 71 13.60 9.85 16.73
N ILE A 72 12.54 10.42 17.34
CA ILE A 72 12.52 11.84 17.67
C ILE A 72 13.34 12.05 18.93
N LYS A 73 14.46 12.79 18.80
CA LYS A 73 15.32 13.09 19.95
C LYS A 73 14.51 13.78 21.04
N LEU A 74 14.59 13.25 22.26
CA LEU A 74 13.88 13.79 23.41
C LEU A 74 14.17 15.30 23.58
N GLY A 75 13.13 16.11 23.62
CA GLY A 75 13.22 17.57 23.74
C GLY A 75 13.54 18.32 22.44
N SER A 76 13.65 17.65 21.30
CA SER A 76 13.82 18.30 19.99
C SER A 76 12.52 18.23 19.16
N PRO A 77 12.17 19.27 18.37
CA PRO A 77 11.05 19.19 17.45
C PRO A 77 11.34 18.18 16.32
N PRO A 78 10.30 17.54 15.75
CA PRO A 78 10.48 16.66 14.60
C PRO A 78 10.99 17.44 13.38
N LEU A 79 11.90 16.85 12.62
CA LEU A 79 12.44 17.48 11.40
C LEU A 79 11.46 17.44 10.22
N TYR A 80 10.54 16.46 10.20
CA TYR A 80 9.59 16.24 9.12
C TYR A 80 8.16 16.28 9.62
N LYS A 81 7.26 16.72 8.75
CA LYS A 81 5.82 16.80 8.98
C LYS A 81 5.22 15.40 9.15
N THR A 82 4.17 15.33 9.95
CA THR A 82 3.27 14.18 9.98
C THR A 82 2.03 14.52 9.16
N VAL A 83 1.85 13.86 8.02
CA VAL A 83 0.80 14.15 7.02
C VAL A 83 -0.10 12.93 6.82
N THR A 84 -1.30 13.09 6.25
CA THR A 84 -2.08 11.94 5.79
C THR A 84 -1.38 11.26 4.61
N VAL A 85 -1.68 9.98 4.35
CA VAL A 85 -1.17 9.34 3.12
C VAL A 85 -1.63 10.08 1.86
N GLU A 86 -2.85 10.60 1.85
CA GLU A 86 -3.36 11.41 0.72
C GLU A 86 -2.49 12.65 0.48
N GLU A 87 -2.15 13.39 1.55
CA GLU A 87 -1.24 14.53 1.49
C GLU A 87 0.17 14.11 1.06
N TYR A 88 0.66 12.96 1.54
CA TYR A 88 1.96 12.41 1.16
C TYR A 88 2.03 12.09 -0.34
N ILE A 89 1.03 11.34 -0.85
CA ILE A 89 0.92 10.98 -2.27
C ILE A 89 0.73 12.24 -3.11
N GLY A 90 -0.15 13.14 -2.69
CA GLY A 90 -0.39 14.42 -3.36
C GLY A 90 0.87 15.27 -3.45
N CYS A 91 1.65 15.36 -2.37
CA CYS A 91 2.94 16.04 -2.36
C CYS A 91 3.95 15.35 -3.29
N PHE A 92 4.02 14.01 -3.25
CA PHE A 92 4.94 13.26 -4.09
C PHE A 92 4.66 13.48 -5.58
N PHE A 93 3.41 13.34 -6.03
CA PHE A 93 3.10 13.44 -7.46
C PHE A 93 2.98 14.87 -7.99
N ASN A 94 2.68 15.87 -7.15
CA ASN A 94 2.48 17.26 -7.59
C ASN A 94 3.68 18.19 -7.34
N ARG A 95 4.74 17.73 -6.67
CA ARG A 95 5.93 18.57 -6.46
C ARG A 95 6.71 18.79 -7.76
N LYS A 96 7.49 19.87 -7.78
CA LYS A 96 8.56 20.11 -8.75
C LYS A 96 9.65 19.04 -8.61
N LEU A 97 10.06 18.40 -9.71
CA LEU A 97 11.02 17.31 -9.70
C LEU A 97 12.44 17.75 -9.31
N GLU A 98 12.73 19.05 -9.42
CA GLU A 98 13.98 19.68 -9.04
C GLU A 98 14.17 19.76 -7.51
N VAL A 99 13.10 19.56 -6.73
CA VAL A 99 13.14 19.56 -5.27
C VAL A 99 13.14 18.11 -4.76
N PRO A 100 14.13 17.70 -3.95
CA PRO A 100 14.12 16.40 -3.31
C PRO A 100 12.83 16.21 -2.51
N PHE A 101 12.16 15.07 -2.68
CA PHE A 101 10.90 14.80 -1.98
C PHE A 101 11.01 15.02 -0.47
N ILE A 102 12.14 14.59 0.10
CA ILE A 102 12.39 14.70 1.53
C ILE A 102 12.42 16.16 2.03
N ASP A 103 12.80 17.12 1.18
CA ASP A 103 12.82 18.54 1.54
C ASP A 103 11.41 19.13 1.56
N ALA A 104 10.52 18.67 0.68
CA ALA A 104 9.10 19.05 0.69
C ALA A 104 8.37 18.57 1.96
N MET A 105 8.92 17.54 2.63
CA MET A 105 8.38 16.96 3.85
C MET A 105 8.89 17.61 5.14
N LYS A 106 9.89 18.50 5.07
CA LYS A 106 10.40 19.22 6.24
C LYS A 106 9.33 20.12 6.87
N MET A 107 9.43 20.38 8.18
CA MET A 107 8.55 21.33 8.88
C MET A 107 8.52 22.71 8.20
#